data_AF-A0A8K0K2L8-F1
#
_entry.id   AF-A0A8K0K2L8-F1
#
_cell.length_a   1.000
_cell.length_b   1.000
_cell.length_c   1.000
_cell.angle_alpha   90.00
_cell.angle_beta   90.00
_cell.angle_gamma   90.00
#
_symmetry.space_group_name_H-M   'P 1'
#
loop_
_entity.id
_entity.type
_entity.pdbx_description
1 polymer ?
#
loop_
_entity_poly.entity_id
_entity_poly.type
_entity_poly.pdbx_seq_one_letter_code
_entity_poly.pdbx_strand_id
1 'polypeptide(L)'
;MDVRVWLGVYRNMGGRREIPLTIVSIKDLKQPGFILKFFQIAMLIATILVARLGKAGQPLSFHKTSVDADALGRGVTIAYLIISPVLLIGYVLGEIGNQRRKMEFIFNAVGAFLLILSGSIAIDFWRTVGLAPIFVEPSLWERFRAEYTSSAHNEKNAGLCLGCLSILTGFLYLADAVFGYRLGGITKKPLQQSHGQLINTK
;
A
#
# COMPACT_ATOMS: atom_id res chain seq x y z
N MET A 1 21.35 -19.03 -15.51
CA MET A 1 20.63 -19.80 -16.54
C MET A 1 19.51 -18.92 -17.04
N ASP A 2 19.58 -18.52 -18.31
CA ASP A 2 18.63 -17.64 -18.98
C ASP A 2 17.54 -18.54 -19.59
N VAL A 3 16.34 -18.55 -19.01
CA VAL A 3 15.22 -19.32 -19.55
C VAL A 3 14.41 -18.38 -20.44
N ARG A 4 14.47 -18.60 -21.76
CA ARG A 4 13.74 -17.81 -22.76
C ARG A 4 12.48 -18.57 -23.17
N VAL A 5 11.32 -18.06 -22.78
CA VAL A 5 10.02 -18.56 -23.25
C VAL A 5 9.50 -17.57 -24.29
N TRP A 6 9.34 -18.05 -25.53
CA TRP A 6 8.89 -17.26 -26.68
C TRP A 6 7.39 -17.51 -26.88
N LEU A 7 6.53 -16.55 -26.56
CA LEU A 7 5.08 -16.66 -26.76
C LEU A 7 4.61 -15.60 -27.76
N GLY A 8 4.45 -16.04 -29.02
CA GLY A 8 3.46 -15.53 -29.98
C GLY A 8 3.68 -14.15 -30.63
N VAL A 9 3.87 -14.14 -31.95
CA VAL A 9 3.80 -12.95 -32.82
C VAL A 9 2.35 -12.70 -33.22
N TYR A 10 1.77 -11.55 -32.84
CA TYR A 10 0.46 -11.11 -33.36
C TYR A 10 0.67 -10.26 -34.63
N ARG A 11 0.11 -10.68 -35.76
CA ARG A 11 0.21 -10.02 -37.06
C ARG A 11 -1.01 -9.11 -37.28
N ASN A 12 -0.85 -7.79 -37.10
CA ASN A 12 -1.85 -6.80 -37.51
C ASN A 12 -1.43 -6.17 -38.85
N MET A 13 -2.35 -6.12 -39.83
CA MET A 13 -2.08 -5.71 -41.21
C MET A 13 -1.94 -4.19 -41.36
N GLY A 14 -0.81 -3.62 -40.93
CA GLY A 14 -0.57 -2.18 -41.09
C GLY A 14 0.80 -1.62 -40.69
N GLY A 15 1.77 -2.47 -40.34
CA GLY A 15 3.13 -2.03 -40.00
C GLY A 15 3.74 -2.87 -38.89
N ARG A 16 5.00 -3.29 -39.08
CA ARG A 16 5.76 -4.02 -38.07
C ARG A 16 6.03 -3.11 -36.87
N ARG A 17 5.14 -3.15 -35.88
CA ARG A 17 5.48 -2.73 -34.52
C ARG A 17 5.81 -3.98 -33.75
N GLU A 18 7.10 -4.29 -33.68
CA GLU A 18 7.62 -5.25 -32.72
C GLU A 18 7.38 -4.63 -31.34
N ILE A 19 6.49 -5.22 -30.55
CA ILE A 19 6.39 -4.91 -29.13
C ILE A 19 7.37 -5.88 -28.46
N PRO A 20 8.59 -5.46 -28.07
CA PRO A 20 9.46 -6.34 -27.34
C PRO A 20 8.80 -6.60 -25.98
N LEU A 21 8.18 -7.78 -25.82
CA LEU A 21 7.87 -8.32 -24.50
C LEU A 21 9.21 -8.68 -23.86
N THR A 22 9.83 -7.67 -23.24
CA THR A 22 11.09 -7.80 -22.53
C THR A 22 10.92 -8.82 -21.41
N ILE A 23 11.56 -9.97 -21.60
CA ILE A 23 11.71 -11.03 -20.62
C ILE A 23 12.35 -10.39 -19.38
N VAL A 24 11.68 -10.47 -18.23
CA VAL A 24 12.11 -9.84 -16.99
C VAL A 24 13.48 -10.39 -16.59
N SER A 25 14.49 -9.53 -16.56
CA SER A 25 15.81 -9.91 -16.07
C SER A 25 15.74 -10.11 -14.55
N ILE A 26 16.37 -11.18 -14.04
CA ILE A 26 16.46 -11.45 -12.58
C ILE A 26 17.11 -10.26 -11.82
N LYS A 27 17.85 -9.39 -12.53
CA LYS A 27 18.39 -8.14 -11.98
C LYS A 27 17.33 -7.07 -11.71
N ASP A 28 16.24 -7.04 -12.47
CA ASP A 28 15.10 -6.16 -12.23
C ASP A 28 14.24 -6.63 -11.04
N LEU A 29 14.24 -7.95 -10.75
CA LEU A 29 13.64 -8.53 -9.54
C LEU A 29 14.37 -8.14 -8.24
N LYS A 30 15.61 -7.66 -8.31
CA LYS A 30 16.38 -7.15 -7.16
C LYS A 30 16.19 -5.65 -6.90
N GLN A 31 15.28 -4.98 -7.62
CA GLN A 31 14.98 -3.58 -7.31
C GLN A 31 14.46 -3.47 -5.86
N PRO A 32 15.00 -2.56 -5.03
CA PRO A 32 14.64 -2.47 -3.61
C PRO A 32 13.14 -2.20 -3.38
N GLY A 33 12.45 -1.58 -4.35
CA GLY A 33 11.00 -1.38 -4.30
C GLY A 33 10.18 -2.67 -4.37
N PHE A 34 10.65 -3.71 -5.08
CA PHE A 34 9.92 -4.97 -5.19
C PHE A 34 9.84 -5.71 -3.85
N ILE A 35 10.95 -5.77 -3.11
CA ILE A 35 11.03 -6.42 -1.79
C ILE A 35 10.19 -5.65 -0.77
N LEU A 36 10.24 -4.31 -0.78
CA LEU A 36 9.43 -3.48 0.11
C LEU A 36 7.93 -3.69 -0.12
N LYS A 37 7.50 -3.92 -1.37
CA LYS A 37 6.10 -4.19 -1.70
C LYS A 37 5.57 -5.48 -1.06
N PHE A 38 6.36 -6.54 -1.08
CA PHE A 38 5.99 -7.80 -0.41
C PHE A 38 5.78 -7.60 1.08
N PHE A 39 6.65 -6.83 1.72
CA PHE A 39 6.54 -6.54 3.14
C PHE A 39 5.31 -5.67 3.45
N GLN A 40 4.99 -4.68 2.61
CA GLN A 40 3.76 -3.90 2.72
C GLN A 40 2.50 -4.77 2.63
N ILE A 41 2.46 -5.68 1.66
CA ILE A 41 1.31 -6.60 1.48
C ILE A 41 1.17 -7.52 2.69
N ALA A 42 2.27 -8.07 3.19
CA ALA A 42 2.26 -8.91 4.39
C ALA A 42 1.72 -8.15 5.62
N MET A 43 2.14 -6.89 5.81
CA MET A 43 1.66 -6.05 6.91
C MET A 43 0.18 -5.64 6.74
N LEU A 44 -0.28 -5.39 5.51
CA LEU A 44 -1.70 -5.15 5.22
C LEU A 44 -2.57 -6.37 5.54
N ILE A 45 -2.12 -7.56 5.15
CA ILE A 45 -2.80 -8.82 5.47
C ILE A 45 -2.85 -9.00 6.99
N ALA A 46 -1.75 -8.79 7.70
CA ALA A 46 -1.73 -8.87 9.17
C ALA A 46 -2.73 -7.89 9.80
N THR A 47 -2.78 -6.65 9.31
CA THR A 47 -3.73 -5.62 9.78
C THR A 47 -5.18 -6.06 9.57
N ILE A 48 -5.52 -6.63 8.41
CA ILE A 48 -6.88 -7.12 8.11
C ILE A 48 -7.22 -8.36 8.94
N LEU A 49 -6.28 -9.27 9.15
CA LEU A 49 -6.49 -10.45 9.99
C LEU A 49 -6.78 -10.04 11.43
N VAL A 50 -6.06 -9.06 11.97
CA VAL A 50 -6.34 -8.52 13.31
C VAL A 50 -7.71 -7.84 13.33
N ALA A 51 -8.04 -7.03 12.31
CA ALA A 51 -9.35 -6.38 12.19
C ALA A 51 -10.50 -7.41 12.07
N ARG A 52 -10.27 -8.57 11.45
CA ARG A 52 -11.34 -9.56 11.17
C ARG A 52 -11.46 -10.64 12.24
N LEU A 53 -10.34 -11.16 12.74
CA LEU A 53 -10.32 -12.29 13.67
C LEU A 53 -10.44 -11.83 15.13
N GLY A 54 -10.08 -10.57 15.43
CA GLY A 54 -10.32 -9.89 16.70
C GLY A 54 -10.16 -10.80 17.92
N LYS A 55 -11.14 -10.74 18.84
CA LYS A 55 -11.23 -11.62 20.00
C LYS A 55 -12.44 -12.55 19.84
N ALA A 56 -12.24 -13.84 20.06
CA ALA A 56 -13.29 -14.86 19.98
C ALA A 56 -14.08 -14.90 18.65
N GLY A 57 -13.42 -14.50 17.53
CA GLY A 57 -14.04 -14.50 16.20
C GLY A 57 -14.94 -13.31 15.89
N GLN A 58 -15.01 -12.32 16.79
CA GLN A 58 -15.73 -11.07 16.54
C GLN A 58 -14.84 -10.05 15.83
N PRO A 59 -15.36 -9.32 14.82
CA PRO A 59 -14.61 -8.32 14.10
C PRO A 59 -14.25 -7.14 15.02
N LEU A 60 -13.02 -6.65 14.88
CA LEU A 60 -12.49 -5.53 15.61
C LEU A 60 -12.61 -4.25 14.76
N SER A 61 -13.38 -3.29 15.28
CA SER A 61 -13.55 -1.98 14.64
C SER A 61 -12.38 -1.04 14.90
N PHE A 62 -12.09 -0.18 13.92
CA PHE A 62 -11.17 0.95 14.10
C PHE A 62 -11.78 1.99 15.05
N HIS A 63 -13.10 2.16 15.00
CA HIS A 63 -13.84 2.99 15.95
C HIS A 63 -15.25 2.40 16.18
N LYS A 64 -15.65 2.06 17.41
CA LYS A 64 -17.00 1.48 17.65
C LYS A 64 -18.13 2.50 17.72
N THR A 65 -17.83 3.78 17.97
CA THR A 65 -18.84 4.83 18.22
C THR A 65 -19.19 5.62 16.96
N SER A 66 -18.19 5.94 16.14
CA SER A 66 -18.39 6.66 14.87
C SER A 66 -18.35 5.70 13.69
N VAL A 67 -19.47 5.59 12.97
CA VAL A 67 -19.59 4.75 11.77
C VAL A 67 -18.65 5.24 10.67
N ASP A 68 -18.49 6.56 10.51
CA ASP A 68 -17.66 7.16 9.47
C ASP A 68 -16.17 6.88 9.70
N ALA A 69 -15.72 6.97 10.95
CA ALA A 69 -14.34 6.67 11.31
C ALA A 69 -14.00 5.18 11.13
N ASP A 70 -14.93 4.29 11.45
CA ASP A 70 -14.78 2.85 11.25
C ASP A 70 -14.79 2.47 9.75
N ALA A 71 -15.66 3.13 8.98
CA ALA A 71 -15.73 2.98 7.53
C ALA A 71 -14.46 3.47 6.84
N LEU A 72 -13.92 4.61 7.28
CA LEU A 72 -12.64 5.13 6.79
C LEU A 72 -11.51 4.13 7.05
N GLY A 73 -11.39 3.63 8.28
CA GLY A 73 -10.31 2.72 8.63
C GLY A 73 -10.35 1.42 7.83
N ARG A 74 -11.50 0.73 7.83
CA ARG A 74 -11.68 -0.50 7.06
C ARG A 74 -11.57 -0.28 5.55
N GLY A 75 -12.15 0.81 5.06
CA GLY A 75 -12.14 1.16 3.63
C GLY A 75 -10.72 1.37 3.12
N VAL A 76 -9.90 2.10 3.86
CA VAL A 76 -8.49 2.33 3.51
C VAL A 76 -7.71 1.00 3.49
N THR A 77 -7.84 0.16 4.52
CA THR A 77 -7.07 -1.09 4.57
C THR A 77 -7.45 -2.05 3.43
N ILE A 78 -8.75 -2.16 3.11
CA ILE A 78 -9.24 -3.01 2.02
C ILE A 78 -8.86 -2.43 0.65
N ALA A 79 -9.00 -1.12 0.44
CA ALA A 79 -8.62 -0.48 -0.81
C ALA A 79 -7.13 -0.69 -1.11
N TYR A 80 -6.26 -0.51 -0.10
CA TYR A 80 -4.84 -0.71 -0.28
C TYR A 80 -4.46 -2.18 -0.46
N LEU A 81 -5.20 -3.14 0.12
CA LEU A 81 -5.00 -4.56 -0.17
C LEU A 81 -5.20 -4.88 -1.66
N ILE A 82 -6.09 -4.18 -2.36
CA ILE A 82 -6.34 -4.38 -3.79
C ILE A 82 -5.31 -3.60 -4.62
N ILE A 83 -4.96 -2.38 -4.21
CA ILE A 83 -4.04 -1.52 -4.96
C ILE A 83 -2.61 -2.10 -4.96
N SER A 84 -2.07 -2.56 -3.82
CA SER A 84 -0.68 -3.06 -3.76
C SER A 84 -0.35 -4.19 -4.73
N PRO A 85 -1.15 -5.27 -4.85
CA PRO A 85 -0.85 -6.36 -5.77
C PRO A 85 -0.98 -5.92 -7.23
N VAL A 86 -1.87 -4.99 -7.56
CA VAL A 86 -1.96 -4.41 -8.92
C VAL A 86 -0.68 -3.66 -9.27
N LEU A 87 -0.14 -2.87 -8.33
CA LEU A 87 1.15 -2.20 -8.53
C LEU A 87 2.30 -3.22 -8.66
N LEU A 88 2.27 -4.31 -7.89
CA LEU A 88 3.26 -5.39 -7.98
C LEU A 88 3.22 -6.12 -9.33
N ILE A 89 2.03 -6.44 -9.86
CA ILE A 89 1.87 -7.06 -11.18
C ILE A 89 2.46 -6.16 -12.25
N GLY A 90 2.25 -4.84 -12.12
CA GLY A 90 2.93 -3.89 -12.98
C GLY A 90 4.45 -4.15 -12.99
N TYR A 91 5.11 -4.30 -11.83
CA TYR A 91 6.56 -4.50 -11.78
C TYR A 91 6.99 -5.74 -12.57
N VAL A 92 6.19 -6.80 -12.52
CA VAL A 92 6.43 -8.04 -13.26
C VAL A 92 6.22 -7.87 -14.77
N LEU A 93 5.32 -6.99 -15.21
CA LEU A 93 5.05 -6.77 -16.64
C LEU A 93 6.08 -5.88 -17.37
N GLY A 94 7.10 -5.37 -16.67
CA GLY A 94 8.31 -4.81 -17.31
C GLY A 94 8.15 -3.45 -18.02
N GLU A 95 6.96 -2.85 -18.10
CA GLU A 95 6.78 -1.50 -18.64
C GLU A 95 7.22 -0.43 -17.62
N ILE A 96 8.54 -0.20 -17.51
CA ILE A 96 9.12 0.80 -16.61
C ILE A 96 9.16 2.18 -17.29
N GLY A 97 7.98 2.70 -17.65
CA GLY A 97 7.82 4.06 -18.15
C GLY A 97 7.90 5.12 -17.04
N ASN A 98 8.35 6.33 -17.37
CA ASN A 98 8.42 7.46 -16.43
C ASN A 98 7.05 7.86 -15.86
N GLN A 99 5.96 7.65 -16.62
CA GLN A 99 4.59 7.91 -16.15
C GLN A 99 4.15 6.96 -15.04
N ARG A 100 4.56 5.69 -15.09
CA ARG A 100 4.13 4.68 -14.15
C ARG A 100 4.77 4.83 -12.76
N ARG A 101 6.06 5.21 -12.72
CA ARG A 101 6.74 5.54 -11.45
C ARG A 101 6.08 6.71 -10.71
N LYS A 102 5.58 7.70 -11.46
CA LYS A 102 4.84 8.84 -10.87
C LYS A 102 3.53 8.40 -10.26
N MET A 103 2.78 7.51 -10.94
CA MET A 103 1.56 6.94 -10.39
C MET A 103 1.84 6.13 -9.12
N GLU A 104 2.84 5.26 -9.14
CA GLU A 104 3.25 4.48 -7.96
C GLU A 104 3.63 5.36 -6.77
N PHE A 105 4.37 6.44 -7.00
CA PHE A 105 4.69 7.43 -5.97
C PHE A 105 3.43 8.04 -5.34
N ILE A 106 2.46 8.45 -6.16
CA ILE A 106 1.21 9.06 -5.68
C ILE A 106 0.41 8.05 -4.84
N PHE A 107 0.18 6.84 -5.35
CA PHE A 107 -0.56 5.82 -4.63
C PHE A 107 0.11 5.45 -3.31
N ASN A 108 1.45 5.39 -3.30
CA ASN A 108 2.18 5.09 -2.09
C ASN A 108 2.12 6.23 -1.06
N ALA A 109 2.26 7.49 -1.52
CA ALA A 109 2.20 8.66 -0.65
C ALA A 109 0.79 8.82 -0.04
N VAL A 110 -0.26 8.72 -0.84
CA VAL A 110 -1.66 8.77 -0.37
C VAL A 110 -1.91 7.63 0.63
N GLY A 111 -1.36 6.44 0.37
CA GLY A 111 -1.53 5.28 1.23
C GLY A 111 -0.88 5.46 2.58
N ALA A 112 0.33 6.04 2.59
CA ALA A 112 1.02 6.38 3.81
C ALA A 112 0.16 7.29 4.71
N PHE A 113 -0.36 8.39 4.16
CA PHE A 113 -1.16 9.33 4.93
C PHE A 113 -2.47 8.72 5.44
N LEU A 114 -3.19 7.99 4.58
CA LEU A 114 -4.47 7.39 4.96
C LEU A 114 -4.31 6.28 6.01
N LEU A 115 -3.27 5.45 5.90
CA LEU A 115 -3.00 4.37 6.87
C LEU A 115 -2.50 4.92 8.21
N ILE A 116 -1.69 5.97 8.21
CA ILE A 116 -1.27 6.66 9.44
C ILE A 116 -2.50 7.30 10.10
N LEU A 117 -3.33 8.03 9.35
CA LEU A 117 -4.53 8.68 9.89
C LEU A 117 -5.50 7.66 10.49
N SER A 118 -5.80 6.59 9.75
CA SER A 118 -6.64 5.46 10.22
C SER A 118 -6.09 4.83 11.51
N GLY A 119 -4.77 4.59 11.55
CA GLY A 119 -4.13 4.03 12.73
C GLY A 119 -4.12 4.96 13.95
N SER A 120 -3.96 6.26 13.73
CA SER A 120 -4.06 7.29 14.78
C SER A 120 -5.47 7.34 15.39
N ILE A 121 -6.51 7.30 14.55
CA ILE A 121 -7.91 7.26 15.00
C ILE A 121 -8.16 6.00 15.85
N ALA A 122 -7.67 4.84 15.40
CA ALA A 122 -7.81 3.61 16.17
C ALA A 122 -7.10 3.69 17.52
N ILE A 123 -5.87 4.19 17.58
CA ILE A 123 -5.14 4.32 18.86
C ILE A 123 -5.86 5.29 19.79
N ASP A 124 -6.31 6.43 19.30
CA ASP A 124 -7.02 7.43 20.11
C ASP A 124 -8.30 6.85 20.73
N PHE A 125 -9.10 6.16 19.92
CA PHE A 125 -10.29 5.46 20.38
C PHE A 125 -9.97 4.36 21.40
N TRP A 126 -9.06 3.44 21.07
CA TRP A 126 -8.77 2.30 21.94
C TRP A 126 -8.01 2.68 23.22
N ARG A 127 -7.28 3.79 23.22
CA ARG A 127 -6.67 4.36 24.43
C ARG A 127 -7.73 4.90 25.39
N THR A 128 -8.73 5.61 24.85
CA THR A 128 -9.82 6.23 25.60
C THR A 128 -10.90 5.24 26.03
N VAL A 129 -11.05 4.09 25.35
CA VAL A 129 -11.82 2.94 25.84
C VAL A 129 -11.23 2.49 27.19
N GLY A 130 -11.83 2.95 28.29
CA GLY A 130 -11.42 2.69 29.69
C GLY A 130 -11.03 3.94 30.51
N LEU A 131 -10.81 5.08 29.88
CA LEU A 131 -10.70 6.39 30.55
C LEU A 131 -11.96 7.15 30.19
N ALA A 132 -12.83 7.48 31.16
CA ALA A 132 -14.08 8.18 30.87
C ALA A 132 -13.81 9.47 30.05
N PRO A 133 -14.21 9.52 28.77
CA PRO A 133 -14.03 10.75 28.00
C PRO A 133 -15.08 11.77 28.45
N ILE A 134 -14.63 12.98 28.79
CA ILE A 134 -15.47 14.08 29.31
C ILE A 134 -16.48 14.60 28.26
N PHE A 135 -16.36 14.16 26.99
CA PHE A 135 -17.09 14.71 25.84
C PHE A 135 -18.12 13.77 25.19
N VAL A 136 -18.46 12.63 25.79
CA VAL A 136 -19.44 11.68 25.23
C VAL A 136 -20.77 11.75 25.97
N GLU A 137 -21.85 11.75 25.20
CA GLU A 137 -23.24 11.75 25.65
C GLU A 137 -23.50 10.62 26.68
N PRO A 138 -24.11 10.91 27.86
CA PRO A 138 -24.19 9.97 28.99
C PRO A 138 -24.86 8.62 28.66
N SER A 139 -25.85 8.63 27.75
CA SER A 139 -26.72 7.49 27.46
C SER A 139 -26.04 6.36 26.64
N LEU A 140 -25.08 6.70 25.79
CA LEU A 140 -24.29 5.72 25.03
C LEU A 140 -23.24 5.03 25.92
N TRP A 141 -22.71 5.76 26.90
CA TRP A 141 -21.61 5.28 27.72
C TRP A 141 -22.02 4.19 28.71
N GLU A 142 -23.25 4.26 29.22
CA GLU A 142 -23.77 3.22 30.12
C GLU A 142 -23.94 1.88 29.41
N ARG A 143 -24.39 1.88 28.14
CA ARG A 143 -24.47 0.66 27.31
C ARG A 143 -23.09 0.08 27.02
N PHE A 144 -22.12 0.92 26.65
CA PHE A 144 -20.74 0.49 26.41
C PHE A 144 -20.06 -0.05 27.68
N ARG A 145 -20.28 0.58 28.83
CA ARG A 145 -19.69 0.16 30.11
C ARG A 145 -20.23 -1.20 30.56
N ALA A 146 -21.52 -1.46 30.41
CA ALA A 146 -22.16 -2.72 30.79
C ALA A 146 -21.66 -3.92 29.96
N GLU A 147 -21.33 -3.70 28.69
CA GLU A 147 -20.84 -4.75 27.79
C GLU A 147 -19.31 -4.99 27.91
N TYR A 148 -18.54 -3.97 28.34
CA TYR A 148 -17.07 -4.06 28.44
C TYR A 148 -16.54 -4.73 29.73
N THR A 149 -17.31 -4.73 30.82
CA THR A 149 -16.79 -5.04 32.18
C THR A 149 -16.25 -6.47 32.37
N SER A 150 -16.53 -7.43 31.49
CA SER A 150 -16.08 -8.83 31.63
C SER A 150 -14.89 -9.23 30.75
N SER A 151 -14.48 -8.38 29.78
CA SER A 151 -13.52 -8.79 28.73
C SER A 151 -12.57 -7.69 28.22
N ALA A 152 -12.62 -6.51 28.84
CA ALA A 152 -12.05 -5.24 28.37
C ALA A 152 -10.55 -5.24 28.03
N HIS A 153 -9.71 -5.89 28.84
CA HIS A 153 -8.26 -5.70 28.74
C HIS A 153 -7.68 -6.25 27.43
N ASN A 154 -8.10 -7.45 27.03
CA ASN A 154 -7.59 -8.11 25.84
C ASN A 154 -8.10 -7.45 24.54
N GLU A 155 -9.34 -6.96 24.52
CA GLU A 155 -9.88 -6.23 23.35
C GLU A 155 -9.21 -4.88 23.17
N LYS A 156 -8.96 -4.17 24.27
CA LYS A 156 -8.22 -2.92 24.25
C LYS A 156 -6.83 -3.09 23.65
N ASN A 157 -6.09 -4.11 24.11
CA ASN A 157 -4.76 -4.40 23.61
C ASN A 157 -4.77 -4.81 22.12
N ALA A 158 -5.79 -5.55 21.69
CA ALA A 158 -5.97 -5.89 20.27
C ALA A 158 -6.24 -4.65 19.40
N GLY A 159 -7.09 -3.73 19.87
CA GLY A 159 -7.39 -2.47 19.18
C GLY A 159 -6.20 -1.53 19.07
N LEU A 160 -5.40 -1.44 20.14
CA LEU A 160 -4.12 -0.71 20.11
C LEU A 160 -3.13 -1.35 19.14
N CYS A 161 -3.05 -2.68 19.12
CA CYS A 161 -2.21 -3.42 18.18
C CYS A 161 -2.62 -3.15 16.72
N LEU A 162 -3.93 -3.16 16.43
CA LEU A 162 -4.48 -2.82 15.11
C LEU A 162 -4.03 -1.44 14.65
N GLY A 163 -4.16 -0.43 15.52
CA GLY A 163 -3.74 0.93 15.21
C GLY A 163 -2.22 1.05 14.98
N CYS A 164 -1.41 0.40 15.81
CA CYS A 164 0.05 0.35 15.64
C CYS A 164 0.44 -0.32 14.31
N LEU A 165 -0.19 -1.44 13.96
CA LEU A 165 0.04 -2.14 12.68
C LEU A 165 -0.31 -1.24 11.49
N SER A 166 -1.42 -0.50 11.55
CA SER A 166 -1.80 0.44 10.50
C SER A 166 -0.78 1.57 10.34
N ILE A 167 -0.29 2.15 11.44
CA ILE A 167 0.74 3.20 11.40
C ILE A 167 2.05 2.67 10.82
N LEU A 168 2.52 1.50 11.28
CA LEU A 168 3.74 0.89 10.75
C LEU A 168 3.62 0.59 9.26
N THR A 169 2.46 0.11 8.83
CA THR A 169 2.17 -0.10 7.41
C THR A 169 2.25 1.23 6.65
N GLY A 170 1.67 2.31 7.18
CA GLY A 170 1.77 3.64 6.57
C GLY A 170 3.21 4.15 6.44
N PHE A 171 4.07 3.92 7.43
CA PHE A 171 5.50 4.25 7.34
C PHE A 171 6.23 3.45 6.26
N LEU A 172 5.89 2.18 6.06
CA LEU A 172 6.46 1.36 4.98
C LEU A 172 6.05 1.88 3.60
N TYR A 173 4.82 2.37 3.47
CA TYR A 173 4.34 3.04 2.27
C TYR A 173 5.07 4.35 2.01
N LEU A 174 5.35 5.12 3.06
CA LEU A 174 6.13 6.36 2.96
C LEU A 174 7.58 6.07 2.54
N ALA A 175 8.20 5.04 3.13
CA ALA A 175 9.55 4.63 2.75
C ALA A 175 9.64 4.25 1.28
N ASP A 176 8.69 3.44 0.78
CA ASP A 176 8.62 3.04 -0.62
C ASP A 176 8.37 4.21 -1.57
N ALA A 177 7.54 5.20 -1.16
CA ALA A 177 7.38 6.44 -1.92
C ALA A 177 8.72 7.21 -2.03
N VAL A 178 9.48 7.33 -0.95
CA VAL A 178 10.78 8.01 -0.94
C VAL A 178 11.81 7.28 -1.80
N PHE A 179 11.90 5.95 -1.69
CA PHE A 179 12.80 5.15 -2.52
C PHE A 179 12.42 5.20 -4.01
N GLY A 180 11.13 5.13 -4.32
CA GLY A 180 10.61 5.29 -5.68
C GLY A 180 10.94 6.65 -6.29
N TYR A 181 10.83 7.73 -5.50
CA TYR A 181 11.19 9.08 -5.94
C TYR A 181 12.70 9.24 -6.20
N ARG A 182 13.55 8.79 -5.26
CA ARG A 182 15.01 8.95 -5.40
C ARG A 182 15.60 8.21 -6.60
N LEU A 183 15.06 7.04 -6.94
CA LEU A 183 15.52 6.27 -8.11
C LEU A 183 15.03 6.86 -9.45
N GLY A 184 13.97 7.66 -9.45
CA GLY A 184 13.48 8.38 -10.63
C GLY A 184 14.26 9.64 -10.99
N GLY A 185 14.98 10.23 -10.03
CA GLY A 185 15.76 11.46 -10.24
C GLY A 185 17.06 11.29 -11.03
N ILE A 186 17.59 10.06 -11.12
CA ILE A 186 18.92 9.79 -11.71
C ILE A 186 18.87 9.64 -13.24
N THR A 187 17.68 9.48 -13.84
CA THR A 187 17.51 9.24 -15.29
C THR A 187 17.19 10.49 -16.10
N LYS A 188 17.76 11.64 -15.75
CA LYS A 188 17.87 12.78 -16.68
C LYS A 188 19.30 12.89 -17.20
N LYS A 189 19.68 12.01 -18.13
CA LYS A 189 20.58 12.41 -19.21
C LYS A 189 19.74 12.42 -20.49
N PRO A 190 19.43 13.59 -21.08
CA PRO A 190 18.90 13.60 -22.43
C PRO A 190 19.97 12.98 -23.33
N LEU A 191 19.61 11.90 -24.03
CA LEU A 191 20.27 11.46 -25.24
C LEU A 191 20.03 12.54 -26.29
N GLN A 192 20.78 13.64 -26.22
CA GLN A 192 20.91 14.56 -27.33
C GLN A 192 22.12 14.17 -28.18
N GLN A 193 21.83 13.99 -29.47
CA GLN A 193 22.71 14.09 -30.62
C GLN A 193 23.72 12.96 -30.87
N SER A 194 23.23 11.87 -31.49
CA SER A 194 24.05 11.04 -32.40
C SER A 194 23.26 10.73 -33.68
N HIS A 195 22.68 11.77 -34.30
CA HIS A 195 22.02 11.69 -35.61
C HIS A 195 22.19 13.02 -36.37
N GLY A 196 23.45 13.45 -36.53
CA GLY A 196 23.76 14.72 -37.19
C GLY A 196 25.18 14.86 -37.74
N GLN A 197 25.94 13.77 -37.90
CA GLN A 197 27.24 13.81 -38.60
C GLN A 197 27.44 12.54 -39.43
N LEU A 198 26.60 12.34 -40.44
CA LEU A 198 26.86 11.39 -41.53
C LEU A 198 26.29 11.93 -42.85
N ILE A 199 26.41 13.24 -43.10
CA ILE A 199 26.25 13.80 -44.44
C ILE A 199 27.23 14.98 -44.58
N ASN A 200 28.50 14.68 -44.84
CA ASN A 200 29.26 15.44 -45.82
C ASN A 200 30.42 14.61 -46.37
N THR A 201 30.10 13.82 -47.38
CA THR A 201 31.03 13.43 -48.43
C THR A 201 30.97 14.52 -49.50
N LYS A 202 32.02 15.34 -49.57
CA LYS A 202 32.73 15.79 -50.79
C LYS A 202 33.76 16.85 -50.45
#